data_AF-A0A2A2W3J5-F1
#
_entry.id   AF-A0A2A2W3J5-F1
#
_cell.length_a   1.000
_cell.length_b   1.000
_cell.length_c   1.000
_cell.angle_alpha   90.00
_cell.angle_beta   90.00
_cell.angle_gamma   90.00
#
_symmetry.space_group_name_H-M   'P 1'
#
loop_
_entity.id
_entity.type
_entity.pdbx_description
1 polymer ?
#
loop_
_entity_poly.entity_id
_entity_poly.type
_entity_poly.pdbx_seq_one_letter_code
_entity_poly.pdbx_strand_id
1 'polypeptide(L)'
;MQPASRWPAANLFRNPFGELTRSERAELAVVSVAEIVAAIGEPTVDAPAIGGAPITFRPRSAYQMIGECGRGKTTRMLAIAKAFPSSSYVYLPEDQPCPTIPTGEPLLIDEAQRLPWRVRRKVFASGATLVLATHQDLSSALRRAGYTVTTEKIGLSLSVGQLAEILNRRIAASRRDHRQPVPRISDEDADALIRRFGTDVRGIESYLYDIVQSQVNHHGEMRFID
;
A
#
# COMPACT_ATOMS: atom_id res chain seq x y z
N MET A 1 -22.78 9.86 -32.47
CA MET A 1 -23.16 9.74 -31.04
C MET A 1 -21.89 9.57 -30.23
N GLN A 2 -21.52 10.54 -29.40
CA GLN A 2 -20.49 10.29 -28.38
C GLN A 2 -21.04 9.24 -27.41
N PRO A 3 -20.29 8.21 -27.02
CA PRO A 3 -20.74 7.31 -25.97
C PRO A 3 -20.92 8.16 -24.72
N ALA A 4 -22.17 8.34 -24.27
CA ALA A 4 -22.45 9.01 -23.02
C ALA A 4 -21.65 8.26 -21.94
N SER A 5 -20.61 8.88 -21.40
CA SER A 5 -19.83 8.30 -20.32
C SER A 5 -20.83 7.99 -19.21
N ARG A 6 -21.06 6.72 -18.85
CA ARG A 6 -22.10 6.32 -17.89
C ARG A 6 -21.67 6.42 -16.43
N TRP A 7 -20.42 6.81 -16.19
CA TRP A 7 -19.92 7.19 -14.86
C TRP A 7 -20.87 8.12 -14.08
N PRO A 8 -21.45 9.18 -14.68
CA PRO A 8 -22.41 10.07 -14.01
C PRO A 8 -23.66 9.38 -13.47
N ALA A 9 -24.13 8.29 -14.11
CA ALA A 9 -25.32 7.57 -13.64
C ALA A 9 -25.04 6.83 -12.33
N ALA A 10 -23.82 6.35 -12.13
CA ALA A 10 -23.34 5.79 -10.86
C ALA A 10 -22.72 6.86 -9.94
N ASN A 11 -22.83 8.15 -10.29
CA ASN A 11 -22.18 9.26 -9.61
C ASN A 11 -20.64 9.10 -9.48
N LEU A 12 -20.00 8.55 -10.51
CA LEU A 12 -18.56 8.38 -10.63
C LEU A 12 -17.99 9.30 -11.71
N PHE A 13 -16.70 9.64 -11.64
CA PHE A 13 -15.98 10.35 -12.70
C PHE A 13 -14.97 9.47 -13.46
N ARG A 14 -14.68 8.26 -12.97
CA ARG A 14 -13.79 7.25 -13.58
C ARG A 14 -14.13 5.84 -13.10
N ASN A 15 -13.50 4.83 -13.70
CA ASN A 15 -13.48 3.47 -13.16
C ASN A 15 -12.71 3.45 -11.83
N PRO A 16 -13.33 3.07 -10.70
CA PRO A 16 -12.67 3.10 -9.38
C PRO A 16 -11.57 2.05 -9.23
N PHE A 17 -11.55 1.03 -10.08
CA PHE A 17 -10.55 -0.04 -10.07
C PHE A 17 -9.47 0.15 -11.15
N GLY A 18 -9.48 1.28 -11.86
CA GLY A 18 -8.39 1.66 -12.76
C GLY A 18 -7.09 1.97 -12.02
N GLU A 19 -6.03 2.20 -12.78
CA GLU A 19 -4.71 2.54 -12.24
C GLU A 19 -4.73 3.82 -11.39
N LEU A 20 -4.17 3.71 -10.19
CA LEU A 20 -4.01 4.84 -9.25
C LEU A 20 -2.59 5.39 -9.33
N THR A 21 -2.46 6.71 -9.25
CA THR A 21 -1.16 7.36 -9.05
C THR A 21 -0.55 7.00 -7.70
N ARG A 22 0.76 7.23 -7.51
CA ARG A 22 1.43 6.95 -6.22
C ARG A 22 0.79 7.72 -5.05
N SER A 23 0.41 8.98 -5.27
CA SER A 23 -0.23 9.81 -4.23
C SER A 23 -1.60 9.24 -3.84
N GLU A 24 -2.41 8.86 -4.82
CA GLU A 24 -3.73 8.27 -4.57
C GLU A 24 -3.61 6.91 -3.87
N ARG A 25 -2.63 6.07 -4.26
CA ARG A 25 -2.37 4.80 -3.55
C ARG A 25 -2.05 5.07 -2.07
N ALA A 26 -1.24 6.06 -1.77
CA ALA A 26 -0.91 6.43 -0.39
C ALA A 26 -2.13 6.93 0.40
N GLU A 27 -3.01 7.69 -0.24
CA GLU A 27 -4.23 8.24 0.37
C GLU A 27 -5.30 7.19 0.66
N LEU A 28 -5.47 6.24 -0.25
CA LEU A 28 -6.49 5.21 -0.14
C LEU A 28 -6.03 3.99 0.66
N ALA A 29 -4.74 3.94 1.01
CA ALA A 29 -4.15 2.86 1.80
C ALA A 29 -4.86 2.74 3.17
N VAL A 30 -5.40 1.54 3.44
CA VAL A 30 -5.90 1.16 4.77
C VAL A 30 -4.73 0.53 5.53
N VAL A 31 -3.91 1.36 6.18
CA VAL A 31 -2.70 0.90 6.86
C VAL A 31 -2.61 1.50 8.25
N SER A 32 -2.58 0.64 9.26
CA SER A 32 -2.16 1.06 10.60
C SER A 32 -0.65 1.21 10.60
N VAL A 33 -0.16 2.43 10.76
CA VAL A 33 1.28 2.72 10.91
C VAL A 33 1.77 2.52 12.35
N ALA A 34 0.87 2.27 13.32
CA ALA A 34 1.22 2.20 14.73
C ALA A 34 2.23 1.08 15.05
N GLU A 35 2.05 -0.11 14.49
CA GLU A 35 2.97 -1.24 14.68
C GLU A 35 4.36 -0.94 14.08
N ILE A 36 4.37 -0.22 12.96
CA ILE A 36 5.61 0.19 12.30
C ILE A 36 6.33 1.20 13.17
N VAL A 37 5.63 2.22 13.67
CA VAL A 37 6.18 3.21 14.61
C VAL A 37 6.79 2.50 15.80
N ALA A 38 6.05 1.63 16.48
CA ALA A 38 6.52 0.91 17.67
C ALA A 38 7.78 0.07 17.41
N ALA A 39 7.93 -0.46 16.19
CA ALA A 39 9.09 -1.24 15.79
C ALA A 39 10.33 -0.38 15.50
N ILE A 40 10.15 0.86 15.03
CA ILE A 40 11.25 1.66 14.47
C ILE A 40 11.56 2.93 15.25
N GLY A 41 10.76 3.28 16.25
CA GLY A 41 10.95 4.48 17.04
C GLY A 41 9.91 4.63 18.15
N GLU A 42 9.91 5.80 18.76
CA GLU A 42 8.98 6.15 19.83
C GLU A 42 8.42 7.56 19.58
N PRO A 43 7.14 7.81 19.90
CA PRO A 43 6.57 9.16 19.86
C PRO A 43 7.37 10.10 20.77
N THR A 44 7.72 11.29 20.28
CA THR A 44 8.38 12.30 21.10
C THR A 44 7.36 12.96 22.02
N VAL A 45 7.65 13.01 23.33
CA VAL A 45 6.69 13.40 24.38
C VAL A 45 6.40 14.91 24.42
N ASP A 46 7.19 15.73 23.72
CA ASP A 46 7.30 17.18 23.98
C ASP A 46 6.82 18.12 22.85
N ALA A 47 6.06 17.64 21.84
CA ALA A 47 5.62 18.49 20.72
C ALA A 47 4.09 18.56 20.55
N PRO A 48 3.51 19.74 20.28
CA PRO A 48 2.06 19.89 20.10
C PRO A 48 1.58 19.14 18.85
N ALA A 49 0.42 18.50 18.99
CA ALA A 49 -0.26 17.73 17.96
C ALA A 49 -0.83 18.63 16.85
N ILE A 50 0.02 19.10 15.94
CA ILE A 50 -0.42 19.61 14.64
C ILE A 50 0.27 18.76 13.57
N GLY A 51 -0.45 17.75 13.06
CA GLY A 51 -0.02 16.95 11.91
C GLY A 51 1.08 15.93 12.19
N GLY A 52 0.75 14.86 12.93
CA GLY A 52 1.65 13.73 13.20
C GLY A 52 2.68 14.05 14.28
N ALA A 53 2.62 13.36 15.41
CA ALA A 53 3.61 13.54 16.47
C ALA A 53 5.03 13.27 15.91
N PRO A 54 6.03 14.10 16.22
CA PRO A 54 7.40 13.77 15.88
C PRO A 54 7.76 12.42 16.50
N ILE A 55 8.55 11.65 15.77
CA ILE A 55 9.03 10.33 16.21
C ILE A 55 10.54 10.42 16.33
N THR A 56 11.06 9.88 17.43
CA THR A 56 12.48 9.62 17.56
C THR A 56 12.74 8.23 17.02
N PHE A 57 13.34 8.15 15.83
CA PHE A 57 13.70 6.88 15.21
C PHE A 57 14.85 6.22 15.97
N ARG A 58 14.75 4.91 16.18
CA ARG A 58 15.73 4.12 16.92
C ARG A 58 16.78 3.58 15.93
N PRO A 59 18.04 4.02 16.01
CA PRO A 59 19.10 3.54 15.12
C PRO A 59 19.20 2.01 15.14
N ARG A 60 19.58 1.42 14.00
CA ARG A 60 19.66 -0.03 13.82
C ARG A 60 18.35 -0.76 14.14
N SER A 61 17.21 -0.13 13.92
CA SER A 61 15.90 -0.82 13.90
C SER A 61 15.48 -1.05 12.45
N ALA A 62 14.95 -2.23 12.16
CA ALA A 62 14.45 -2.59 10.83
C ALA A 62 13.05 -3.20 10.93
N TYR A 63 12.11 -2.62 10.19
CA TYR A 63 10.81 -3.22 9.94
C TYR A 63 10.79 -3.82 8.54
N GLN A 64 10.45 -5.11 8.43
CA GLN A 64 10.43 -5.83 7.18
C GLN A 64 9.03 -6.36 6.88
N MET A 65 8.46 -5.94 5.75
CA MET A 65 7.24 -6.48 5.18
C MET A 65 7.60 -7.53 4.12
N ILE A 66 7.31 -8.79 4.40
CA ILE A 66 7.51 -9.92 3.47
C ILE A 66 6.18 -10.31 2.87
N GLY A 67 6.09 -10.40 1.55
CA GLY A 67 4.91 -10.94 0.89
C GLY A 67 5.10 -11.02 -0.61
N GLU A 68 4.24 -11.79 -1.29
CA GLU A 68 4.28 -11.94 -2.75
C GLU A 68 3.95 -10.63 -3.49
N CYS A 69 4.13 -10.64 -4.81
CA CYS A 69 3.66 -9.55 -5.66
C CYS A 69 2.13 -9.36 -5.48
N GLY A 70 1.67 -8.12 -5.59
CA GLY A 70 0.24 -7.80 -5.52
C GLY A 70 -0.38 -7.71 -4.12
N ARG A 71 0.35 -8.00 -3.05
CA ARG A 71 -0.20 -7.95 -1.68
C ARG A 71 -0.21 -6.56 -1.01
N GLY A 72 0.00 -5.49 -1.79
CA GLY A 72 -0.10 -4.11 -1.28
C GLY A 72 1.13 -3.55 -0.55
N LYS A 73 2.30 -4.22 -0.58
CA LYS A 73 3.53 -3.74 0.08
C LYS A 73 3.92 -2.32 -0.33
N THR A 74 3.96 -2.03 -1.64
CA THR A 74 4.25 -0.69 -2.16
C THR A 74 3.25 0.35 -1.66
N THR A 75 1.96 0.01 -1.62
CA THR A 75 0.91 0.90 -1.09
C THR A 75 1.17 1.24 0.37
N ARG A 76 1.57 0.24 1.18
CA ARG A 76 1.98 0.48 2.57
C ARG A 76 3.23 1.35 2.67
N MET A 77 4.25 1.09 1.85
CA MET A 77 5.46 1.92 1.80
C MET A 77 5.16 3.38 1.53
N LEU A 78 4.25 3.67 0.59
CA LEU A 78 3.87 5.04 0.27
C LEU A 78 3.05 5.69 1.39
N ALA A 79 2.18 4.93 2.08
CA ALA A 79 1.47 5.42 3.26
C ALA A 79 2.43 5.77 4.40
N ILE A 80 3.45 4.94 4.63
CA ILE A 80 4.52 5.20 5.60
C ILE A 80 5.32 6.45 5.21
N ALA A 81 5.69 6.58 3.93
CA ALA A 81 6.41 7.75 3.44
C ALA A 81 5.62 9.05 3.66
N LYS A 82 4.30 9.00 3.47
CA LYS A 82 3.40 10.13 3.73
C LYS A 82 3.28 10.44 5.23
N ALA A 83 3.29 9.41 6.08
CA ALA A 83 3.23 9.59 7.54
C ALA A 83 4.53 10.15 8.14
N PHE A 84 5.67 9.93 7.50
CA PHE A 84 6.99 10.40 7.96
C PHE A 84 7.65 11.29 6.91
N PRO A 85 7.44 12.62 6.95
CA PRO A 85 8.00 13.55 5.96
C PRO A 85 9.53 13.56 5.89
N SER A 86 10.24 13.16 6.95
CA SER A 86 11.71 13.02 6.99
C SER A 86 12.22 11.74 6.31
N SER A 87 11.31 10.85 5.93
CA SER A 87 11.66 9.57 5.34
C SER A 87 12.14 9.72 3.90
N SER A 88 12.92 8.74 3.44
CA SER A 88 13.36 8.67 2.04
C SER A 88 12.95 7.35 1.42
N TYR A 89 12.23 7.40 0.30
CA TYR A 89 11.72 6.23 -0.39
C TYR A 89 12.50 5.95 -1.68
N VAL A 90 12.86 4.68 -1.87
CA VAL A 90 13.41 4.17 -3.12
C VAL A 90 12.73 2.87 -3.52
N TYR A 91 12.36 2.78 -4.79
CA TYR A 91 11.87 1.55 -5.43
C TYR A 91 12.99 0.91 -6.23
N LEU A 92 13.22 -0.39 -6.06
CA LEU A 92 14.22 -1.13 -6.83
C LEU A 92 13.56 -1.84 -8.03
N PRO A 93 13.74 -1.32 -9.25
CA PRO A 93 13.14 -1.90 -10.44
C PRO A 93 13.68 -3.30 -10.75
N GLU A 94 12.89 -4.06 -11.48
CA GLU A 94 13.31 -5.32 -12.11
C GLU A 94 14.13 -5.00 -13.36
N ASP A 95 15.23 -5.74 -13.56
CA ASP A 95 16.08 -5.69 -14.75
C ASP A 95 16.63 -4.30 -15.16
N GLN A 96 16.63 -3.34 -14.23
CA GLN A 96 17.22 -2.02 -14.42
C GLN A 96 18.35 -1.78 -13.41
N PRO A 97 19.29 -0.86 -13.70
CA PRO A 97 20.34 -0.50 -12.76
C PRO A 97 19.76 -0.09 -11.41
N CYS A 98 20.43 -0.48 -10.32
CA CYS A 98 20.07 -0.04 -8.98
C CYS A 98 20.12 1.49 -8.93
N PRO A 99 19.01 2.18 -8.58
CA PRO A 99 19.02 3.61 -8.39
C PRO A 99 19.93 3.99 -7.22
N THR A 100 20.32 5.27 -7.17
CA THR A 100 21.00 5.84 -6.01
C THR A 100 20.12 5.67 -4.78
N ILE A 101 20.67 5.12 -3.71
CA ILE A 101 19.97 4.99 -2.44
C ILE A 101 19.98 6.36 -1.74
N PRO A 102 18.82 6.97 -1.49
CA PRO A 102 18.74 8.27 -0.83
C PRO A 102 19.14 8.19 0.64
N THR A 103 19.46 9.34 1.22
CA THR A 103 19.66 9.51 2.66
C THR A 103 18.40 10.08 3.29
N GLY A 104 17.86 9.42 4.31
CA GLY A 104 16.70 9.90 5.08
C GLY A 104 16.42 8.99 6.27
N GLU A 105 15.49 9.41 7.11
CA GLU A 105 15.21 8.75 8.38
C GLU A 105 13.68 8.67 8.60
N PRO A 106 13.08 7.47 8.51
CA PRO A 106 13.68 6.19 8.13
C PRO A 106 13.96 6.10 6.62
N LEU A 107 14.84 5.16 6.24
CA LEU A 107 15.07 4.79 4.85
C LEU A 107 14.12 3.66 4.43
N LEU A 108 13.26 3.95 3.45
CA LEU A 108 12.25 3.05 2.90
C LEU A 108 12.77 2.45 1.59
N ILE A 109 12.92 1.13 1.55
CA ILE A 109 13.38 0.40 0.35
C ILE A 109 12.33 -0.62 -0.06
N ASP A 110 11.72 -0.40 -1.22
CA ASP A 110 10.79 -1.32 -1.85
C ASP A 110 11.54 -2.28 -2.79
N GLU A 111 11.07 -3.53 -2.85
CA GLU A 111 11.75 -4.65 -3.53
C GLU A 111 13.19 -4.87 -3.03
N ALA A 112 13.40 -4.78 -1.71
CA ALA A 112 14.72 -4.79 -1.07
C ALA A 112 15.55 -6.07 -1.32
N GLN A 113 14.93 -7.19 -1.70
CA GLN A 113 15.65 -8.39 -2.13
C GLN A 113 16.53 -8.13 -3.36
N ARG A 114 16.21 -7.10 -4.16
CA ARG A 114 16.95 -6.71 -5.36
C ARG A 114 18.16 -5.82 -5.08
N LEU A 115 18.41 -5.41 -3.83
CA LEU A 115 19.61 -4.64 -3.48
C LEU A 115 20.88 -5.40 -3.90
N PRO A 116 21.75 -4.81 -4.76
CA PRO A 116 23.03 -5.42 -5.10
C PRO A 116 23.88 -5.60 -3.85
N TRP A 117 24.66 -6.69 -3.78
CA TRP A 117 25.40 -7.07 -2.58
C TRP A 117 26.25 -5.94 -1.97
N ARG A 118 26.99 -5.19 -2.80
CA ARG A 118 27.83 -4.08 -2.34
C ARG A 118 27.00 -2.93 -1.76
N VAL A 119 25.86 -2.61 -2.38
CA VAL A 119 24.94 -1.56 -1.92
C VAL A 119 24.26 -2.01 -0.62
N ARG A 120 23.77 -3.26 -0.57
CA ARG A 120 23.17 -3.86 0.63
C ARG A 120 24.09 -3.77 1.85
N ARG A 121 25.37 -4.13 1.69
CA ARG A 121 26.35 -4.02 2.77
C ARG A 121 26.52 -2.59 3.27
N LYS A 122 26.56 -1.60 2.37
CA LYS A 122 26.65 -0.17 2.74
C LYS A 122 25.40 0.31 3.46
N VAL A 123 24.21 -0.02 2.94
CA VAL A 123 22.93 0.33 3.57
C VAL A 123 22.85 -0.27 4.96
N PHE A 124 23.18 -1.55 5.13
CA PHE A 124 23.10 -2.17 6.46
C PHE A 124 24.19 -1.62 7.39
N ALA A 125 25.39 -1.31 6.89
CA ALA A 125 26.43 -0.71 7.72
C ALA A 125 26.12 0.72 8.20
N SER A 126 25.19 1.45 7.56
CA SER A 126 24.89 2.86 7.88
C SER A 126 24.34 3.05 9.29
N GLY A 127 23.64 2.04 9.82
CA GLY A 127 22.94 2.10 11.11
C GLY A 127 21.66 2.94 11.10
N ALA A 128 21.22 3.42 9.93
CA ALA A 128 19.95 4.13 9.77
C ALA A 128 18.76 3.22 10.15
N THR A 129 17.61 3.81 10.47
CA THR A 129 16.38 3.04 10.65
C THR A 129 15.84 2.63 9.30
N LEU A 130 15.48 1.34 9.15
CA LEU A 130 15.09 0.76 7.87
C LEU A 130 13.62 0.32 7.88
N VAL A 131 12.93 0.60 6.79
CA VAL A 131 11.65 -0.03 6.46
C VAL A 131 11.79 -0.70 5.09
N LEU A 132 11.63 -2.01 5.05
CA LEU A 132 11.91 -2.83 3.87
C LEU A 132 10.65 -3.56 3.42
N ALA A 133 10.29 -3.43 2.14
CA ALA A 133 9.35 -4.32 1.48
C ALA A 133 10.12 -5.31 0.61
N THR A 134 9.81 -6.62 0.74
CA THR A 134 10.62 -7.67 0.11
C THR A 134 9.82 -8.95 -0.15
N HIS A 135 10.29 -9.78 -1.06
CA HIS A 135 9.79 -11.15 -1.28
C HIS A 135 10.60 -12.20 -0.51
N GLN A 136 11.77 -11.82 0.01
CA GLN A 136 12.70 -12.70 0.71
C GLN A 136 12.99 -12.18 2.11
N ASP A 137 13.20 -13.09 3.07
CA ASP A 137 13.57 -12.71 4.43
C ASP A 137 15.04 -12.25 4.51
N LEU A 138 15.24 -10.98 4.85
CA LEU A 138 16.55 -10.35 5.04
C LEU A 138 16.99 -10.33 6.51
N SER A 139 16.20 -10.88 7.43
CA SER A 139 16.44 -10.82 8.89
C SER A 139 17.83 -11.30 9.28
N SER A 140 18.30 -12.41 8.71
CA SER A 140 19.62 -12.97 9.01
C SER A 140 20.75 -12.01 8.63
N ALA A 141 20.63 -11.28 7.52
CA ALA A 141 21.63 -10.32 7.09
C ALA A 141 21.58 -9.02 7.92
N LEU A 142 20.38 -8.57 8.27
CA LEU A 142 20.15 -7.40 9.13
C LEU A 142 20.67 -7.63 10.54
N ARG A 143 20.33 -8.76 11.17
CA ARG A 143 20.81 -9.12 12.52
C ARG A 143 22.34 -9.22 12.56
N ARG A 144 22.97 -9.79 11.52
CA ARG A 144 24.43 -9.82 11.38
C ARG A 144 25.05 -8.41 11.29
N ALA A 145 24.30 -7.44 10.78
CA ALA A 145 24.71 -6.04 10.77
C ALA A 145 24.29 -5.29 12.05
N GLY A 146 23.81 -5.98 13.08
CA GLY A 146 23.47 -5.40 14.38
C GLY A 146 22.08 -4.77 14.48
N TYR A 147 21.15 -5.12 13.58
CA TYR A 147 19.78 -4.60 13.65
C TYR A 147 18.88 -5.39 14.59
N THR A 148 18.00 -4.67 15.28
CA THR A 148 16.76 -5.22 15.83
C THR A 148 15.73 -5.31 14.70
N VAL A 149 15.26 -6.52 14.39
CA VAL A 149 14.41 -6.78 13.22
C VAL A 149 13.03 -7.23 13.61
N THR A 150 12.02 -6.47 13.18
CA THR A 150 10.60 -6.83 13.23
C THR A 150 10.17 -7.26 11.83
N THR A 151 9.49 -8.39 11.71
CA THR A 151 9.01 -8.91 10.42
C THR A 151 7.51 -9.11 10.44
N GLU A 152 6.83 -8.53 9.46
CA GLU A 152 5.43 -8.75 9.16
C GLU A 152 5.31 -9.54 7.85
N LYS A 153 4.49 -10.60 7.84
CA LYS A 153 4.13 -11.32 6.62
C LYS A 153 2.82 -10.75 6.06
N ILE A 154 2.91 -10.03 4.95
CA ILE A 154 1.76 -9.38 4.30
C ILE A 154 1.05 -10.35 3.36
N GLY A 155 -0.28 -10.29 3.39
CA GLY A 155 -1.15 -11.03 2.48
C GLY A 155 -1.44 -12.46 2.92
N LEU A 156 -1.16 -12.82 4.18
CA LEU A 156 -1.56 -14.12 4.75
C LEU A 156 -3.03 -14.15 5.16
N SER A 157 -3.61 -12.99 5.46
CA SER A 157 -5.02 -12.85 5.82
C SER A 157 -5.57 -11.55 5.23
N LEU A 158 -6.78 -11.63 4.67
CA LEU A 158 -7.56 -10.49 4.22
C LEU A 158 -8.96 -10.70 4.79
N SER A 159 -9.37 -9.86 5.74
CA SER A 159 -10.74 -9.96 6.27
C SER A 159 -11.74 -9.35 5.29
N VAL A 160 -12.99 -9.81 5.39
CA VAL A 160 -14.11 -9.27 4.62
C VAL A 160 -14.20 -7.75 4.78
N GLY A 161 -14.23 -7.27 6.03
CA GLY A 161 -14.28 -5.82 6.31
C GLY A 161 -13.07 -5.04 5.79
N GLN A 162 -11.86 -5.63 5.81
CA GLN A 162 -10.67 -4.98 5.24
C GLN A 162 -10.79 -4.84 3.72
N LEU A 163 -11.23 -5.89 3.02
CA LEU A 163 -11.41 -5.83 1.57
C LEU A 163 -12.52 -4.86 1.19
N ALA A 164 -13.68 -4.94 1.86
CA ALA A 164 -14.80 -4.05 1.62
C ALA A 164 -14.38 -2.58 1.81
N GLU A 165 -13.62 -2.27 2.87
CA GLU A 165 -13.10 -0.92 3.11
C GLU A 165 -12.13 -0.46 2.01
N ILE A 166 -11.19 -1.31 1.58
CA ILE A 166 -10.25 -0.99 0.49
C ILE A 166 -11.02 -0.63 -0.79
N LEU A 167 -11.97 -1.48 -1.19
CA LEU A 167 -12.71 -1.30 -2.44
C LEU A 167 -13.67 -0.09 -2.35
N ASN A 168 -14.38 0.07 -1.24
CA ASN A 168 -15.30 1.19 -1.03
C ASN A 168 -14.57 2.54 -0.97
N ARG A 169 -13.35 2.60 -0.41
CA ARG A 169 -12.51 3.82 -0.48
C ARG A 169 -12.19 4.20 -1.92
N ARG A 170 -11.88 3.23 -2.79
CA ARG A 170 -11.62 3.49 -4.20
C ARG A 170 -12.86 3.99 -4.95
N ILE A 171 -14.03 3.43 -4.65
CA ILE A 171 -15.30 3.89 -5.20
C ILE A 171 -15.61 5.31 -4.73
N ALA A 172 -15.48 5.58 -3.42
CA ALA A 172 -15.71 6.91 -2.85
C ALA A 172 -14.74 7.96 -3.41
N ALA A 173 -13.48 7.60 -3.64
CA ALA A 173 -12.47 8.48 -4.25
C ALA A 173 -12.76 8.79 -5.73
N SER A 174 -13.60 7.99 -6.37
CA SER A 174 -14.03 8.20 -7.76
C SER A 174 -15.39 8.91 -7.84
N ARG A 175 -15.94 9.38 -6.72
CA ARG A 175 -17.22 10.08 -6.63
C ARG A 175 -17.18 11.42 -7.35
N ARG A 176 -18.21 11.70 -8.15
CA ARG A 176 -18.38 12.96 -8.89
C ARG A 176 -19.06 14.05 -8.05
N ASP A 177 -20.19 13.76 -7.42
CA ASP A 177 -20.95 14.69 -6.58
C ASP A 177 -21.01 14.16 -5.14
N HIS A 178 -20.44 14.92 -4.20
CA HIS A 178 -20.40 14.56 -2.78
C HIS A 178 -21.77 14.39 -2.12
N ARG A 179 -22.82 15.00 -2.69
CA ARG A 179 -24.19 14.98 -2.17
C ARG A 179 -24.98 13.75 -2.60
N GLN A 180 -24.51 13.04 -3.61
CA GLN A 180 -25.19 11.85 -4.14
C GLN A 180 -24.47 10.57 -3.66
N PRO A 181 -25.21 9.47 -3.48
CA PRO A 181 -24.60 8.19 -3.13
C PRO A 181 -23.73 7.67 -4.27
N VAL A 182 -22.88 6.70 -3.96
CA VAL A 182 -22.14 5.88 -4.92
C VAL A 182 -22.42 4.41 -4.59
N PRO A 183 -22.27 3.49 -5.57
CA PRO A 183 -22.34 2.07 -5.29
C PRO A 183 -21.38 1.64 -4.18
N ARG A 184 -21.69 0.54 -3.49
CA ARG A 184 -20.85 -0.02 -2.44
C ARG A 184 -20.67 -1.51 -2.63
N ILE A 185 -19.48 -1.99 -2.30
CA ILE A 185 -19.19 -3.41 -2.11
C ILE A 185 -19.72 -3.79 -0.73
N SER A 186 -20.63 -4.77 -0.65
CA SER A 186 -21.10 -5.29 0.62
C SER A 186 -20.09 -6.27 1.23
N ASP A 187 -20.33 -6.67 2.48
CA ASP A 187 -19.53 -7.72 3.11
C ASP A 187 -19.72 -9.07 2.41
N GLU A 188 -20.93 -9.37 1.94
CA GLU A 188 -21.22 -10.57 1.15
C GLU A 188 -20.44 -10.56 -0.18
N ASP A 189 -20.36 -9.41 -0.85
CA ASP A 189 -19.57 -9.27 -2.07
C ASP A 189 -18.08 -9.49 -1.80
N ALA A 190 -17.55 -8.83 -0.76
CA ALA A 190 -16.16 -8.98 -0.37
C ALA A 190 -15.81 -10.42 0.02
N ASP A 191 -16.70 -11.11 0.73
CA ASP A 191 -16.55 -12.53 1.08
C ASP A 191 -16.55 -13.44 -0.17
N ALA A 192 -17.41 -13.17 -1.15
CA ALA A 192 -17.39 -13.88 -2.43
C ALA A 192 -16.08 -13.66 -3.21
N LEU A 193 -15.55 -12.43 -3.21
CA LEU A 193 -14.26 -12.12 -3.84
C LEU A 193 -13.10 -12.81 -3.12
N ILE A 194 -13.10 -12.85 -1.78
CA ILE A 194 -12.10 -13.58 -1.00
C ILE A 194 -12.17 -15.07 -1.28
N ARG A 195 -13.36 -15.68 -1.37
CA ARG A 195 -13.49 -17.10 -1.75
C ARG A 195 -12.89 -17.38 -3.12
N ARG A 196 -13.02 -16.45 -4.07
CA ARG A 196 -12.59 -16.63 -5.46
C ARG A 196 -11.10 -16.37 -5.68
N PHE A 197 -10.55 -15.32 -5.08
CA PHE A 197 -9.19 -14.84 -5.33
C PHE A 197 -8.27 -14.99 -4.11
N GLY A 198 -8.81 -15.45 -2.99
CA GLY A 198 -8.11 -15.48 -1.71
C GLY A 198 -7.70 -14.08 -1.28
N THR A 199 -6.41 -13.93 -1.06
CA THR A 199 -5.75 -12.73 -0.53
C THR A 199 -5.05 -11.89 -1.62
N ASP A 200 -5.31 -12.17 -2.90
CA ASP A 200 -4.78 -11.41 -4.04
C ASP A 200 -5.67 -10.20 -4.37
N VAL A 201 -5.39 -9.08 -3.70
CA VAL A 201 -6.13 -7.82 -3.89
C VAL A 201 -5.97 -7.28 -5.33
N ARG A 202 -4.81 -7.46 -5.97
CA ARG A 202 -4.63 -7.00 -7.37
C ARG A 202 -5.47 -7.80 -8.34
N GLY A 203 -5.55 -9.12 -8.15
CA GLY A 203 -6.46 -9.98 -8.93
C GLY A 203 -7.91 -9.55 -8.80
N ILE A 204 -8.37 -9.27 -7.57
CA ILE A 204 -9.72 -8.76 -7.30
C ILE A 204 -9.97 -7.42 -8.00
N GLU A 205 -9.04 -6.47 -7.88
CA GLU A 205 -9.15 -5.15 -8.53
C GLU A 205 -9.20 -5.26 -10.05
N SER A 206 -8.37 -6.11 -10.66
CA SER A 206 -8.39 -6.35 -12.11
C SER A 206 -9.72 -6.95 -12.56
N TYR A 207 -10.25 -7.92 -11.81
CA TYR A 207 -11.55 -8.51 -12.10
C TYR A 207 -12.67 -7.47 -12.04
N LEU A 208 -12.71 -6.67 -10.97
CA LEU A 208 -13.72 -5.63 -10.80
C LEU A 208 -13.58 -4.51 -11.84
N TYR A 209 -12.37 -4.20 -12.28
CA TYR A 209 -12.15 -3.28 -13.39
C TYR A 209 -12.87 -3.77 -14.63
N ASP A 210 -12.68 -5.03 -15.02
CA ASP A 210 -13.29 -5.62 -16.21
C ASP A 210 -14.81 -5.68 -16.10
N ILE A 211 -15.34 -6.06 -14.93
CA ILE A 211 -16.79 -6.07 -14.68
C ILE A 211 -17.38 -4.67 -14.83
N VAL A 212 -16.83 -3.68 -14.14
CA VAL A 212 -17.32 -2.29 -14.22
C VAL A 212 -17.17 -1.75 -15.64
N GLN A 213 -16.06 -2.05 -16.32
CA GLN A 213 -15.80 -1.62 -17.69
C GLN A 213 -16.81 -2.24 -18.68
N SER A 214 -17.19 -3.49 -18.47
CA SER A 214 -18.19 -4.18 -19.30
C SER A 214 -19.61 -3.68 -19.05
N GLN A 215 -19.97 -3.37 -17.80
CA GLN A 215 -21.31 -2.86 -17.44
C GLN A 215 -21.56 -1.44 -17.91
N VAL A 216 -20.53 -0.61 -18.05
CA VAL A 216 -20.64 0.68 -18.73
C VAL A 216 -21.14 0.52 -20.19
N ASN A 217 -21.04 -0.68 -20.78
CA ASN A 217 -21.60 -1.00 -22.10
C ASN A 217 -23.07 -1.51 -22.05
N HIS A 218 -23.64 -1.82 -20.88
CA HIS A 218 -24.99 -2.40 -20.70
C HIS A 218 -25.93 -1.53 -19.83
N HIS A 219 -27.26 -1.64 -20.03
CA HIS A 219 -28.28 -0.67 -19.55
C HIS A 219 -28.80 -0.86 -18.10
N GLY A 220 -28.03 -1.45 -17.18
CA GLY A 220 -28.47 -1.80 -15.82
C GLY A 220 -27.83 -0.99 -14.69
N GLU A 221 -28.34 -1.15 -13.46
CA GLU A 221 -27.66 -0.72 -12.23
C GLU A 221 -26.29 -1.42 -12.12
N MET A 222 -25.27 -0.68 -11.64
CA MET A 222 -23.92 -1.22 -11.50
C MET A 222 -23.89 -2.27 -10.39
N ARG A 223 -23.57 -3.52 -10.75
CA ARG A 223 -23.41 -4.66 -9.83
C ARG A 223 -21.96 -5.10 -9.84
N PHE A 224 -21.38 -5.42 -8.70
CA PHE A 224 -19.97 -5.82 -8.65
C PHE A 224 -19.78 -7.32 -8.77
N ILE A 225 -20.81 -8.08 -8.42
CA ILE A 225 -20.88 -9.53 -8.50
C ILE A 225 -22.25 -9.90 -9.07
N ASP A 226 -22.28 -10.96 -9.87
CA ASP A 226 -23.49 -11.50 -10.50
C ASP A 226 -24.37 -12.28 -9.51
#